data_AF-J9UTR1-F1
#
_entry.id   AF-J9UTR1-F1
#
_cell.length_a   1.000
_cell.length_b   1.000
_cell.length_c   1.000
_cell.angle_alpha   90.00
_cell.angle_beta   90.00
_cell.angle_gamma   90.00
#
_symmetry.space_group_name_H-M   'P 1'
#
loop_
_entity.id
_entity.type
_entity.pdbx_description
1 polymer ?
#
loop_
_entity_poly.entity_id
_entity_poly.type
_entity_poly.pdbx_seq_one_letter_code
_entity_poly.pdbx_strand_id
1 'polypeptide(L)'
;MTKKLIIIAIIINLFLISCKSDSTFPFDIEYFILLFGGGSVIEKEKAITDPTQISSFIEEHNGIYYSKYEDESLDLRYIIENDKIYTGYGTEVTGTRTLFGTKLQIYIPGKTTGGSGYDKNDEMFTFNFATNQNIYLFANAIFHKETYAAKQGYNYKIGEAIEELKQYSGDYYYYDYDDTKKYYILIDTSGQIYIDDNLSITYSTASIKNEVLTITYTKIGGTKIKQELHFYDDKLIFGNSWINDQLQYEALTRYDLFTPYNGTYTGKDGTTTITLTVASDKITLSTLTRYDTFTPVMKGNTLTLYQYSSKYPTKEHKFVFDNNKVTYTKPDNGGIVILNK
;
A
#
# COMPACT_ATOMS: atom_id res chain seq x y z
N MET A 1 21.25 -32.25 -30.14
CA MET A 1 21.63 -30.87 -29.76
C MET A 1 20.65 -29.91 -30.39
N THR A 2 19.63 -29.51 -29.64
CA THR A 2 18.63 -28.54 -30.06
C THR A 2 18.50 -27.53 -28.93
N LYS A 3 18.99 -26.32 -29.20
CA LYS A 3 18.94 -25.17 -28.31
C LYS A 3 17.48 -24.83 -28.02
N LYS A 4 17.08 -24.85 -26.75
CA LYS A 4 15.90 -24.12 -26.29
C LYS A 4 16.38 -22.91 -25.51
N LEU A 5 16.21 -21.73 -26.09
CA LEU A 5 16.35 -20.46 -25.40
C LEU A 5 15.34 -20.44 -24.25
N ILE A 6 15.84 -20.28 -23.03
CA ILE A 6 15.02 -19.83 -21.89
C ILE A 6 15.16 -18.32 -21.89
N ILE A 7 14.10 -17.64 -22.32
CA ILE A 7 13.94 -16.19 -22.18
C ILE A 7 13.70 -15.93 -20.69
N ILE A 8 14.72 -15.44 -19.99
CA ILE A 8 14.60 -14.90 -18.64
C ILE A 8 13.95 -13.53 -18.80
N ALA A 9 12.62 -13.46 -18.63
CA ALA A 9 11.92 -12.21 -18.44
C ALA A 9 12.33 -11.65 -17.07
N ILE A 10 13.25 -10.70 -17.08
CA ILE A 10 13.57 -9.86 -15.92
C ILE A 10 12.34 -8.99 -15.69
N ILE A 11 11.41 -9.50 -14.87
CA ILE A 11 10.32 -8.71 -14.32
C ILE A 11 10.96 -7.84 -13.25
N ILE A 12 11.36 -6.65 -13.67
CA ILE A 12 11.58 -5.52 -12.76
C ILE A 12 10.19 -5.15 -12.23
N ASN A 13 9.74 -5.87 -11.20
CA ASN A 13 8.71 -5.39 -10.29
C ASN A 13 9.35 -4.33 -9.38
N LEU A 14 9.84 -3.25 -9.99
CA LEU A 14 9.82 -1.96 -9.31
C LEU A 14 8.35 -1.73 -8.97
N PHE A 15 8.08 -1.35 -7.72
CA PHE A 15 6.82 -0.88 -7.18
C PHE A 15 6.11 0.12 -8.11
N LEU A 16 5.53 -0.39 -9.20
CA LEU A 16 4.61 0.26 -10.10
C LEU A 16 3.27 -0.36 -9.74
N ILE A 17 2.65 0.20 -8.69
CA ILE A 17 1.22 0.06 -8.55
C ILE A 17 0.64 0.86 -9.73
N SER A 18 0.53 0.24 -10.91
CA SER A 18 -0.34 0.77 -11.96
C SER A 18 -1.77 0.47 -11.52
N CYS A 19 -2.29 1.29 -10.62
CA CYS A 19 -3.72 1.43 -10.51
C CYS A 19 -4.07 2.58 -11.44
N LYS A 20 -4.57 2.29 -12.65
CA LYS A 20 -5.34 3.27 -13.40
C LYS A 20 -6.56 3.59 -12.56
N SER A 21 -6.48 4.61 -11.71
CA SER A 21 -7.70 5.25 -11.25
C SER A 21 -8.22 6.08 -12.41
N ASP A 22 -9.36 5.68 -12.99
CA ASP A 22 -10.22 6.58 -13.75
C ASP A 22 -10.80 7.62 -12.78
N SER A 23 -9.92 8.51 -12.31
CA SER A 23 -10.29 9.67 -11.53
C SER A 23 -10.31 10.85 -12.48
N THR A 24 -11.46 11.07 -13.11
CA THR A 24 -11.82 12.35 -13.73
C THR A 24 -12.14 13.41 -12.66
N PHE A 25 -11.34 13.50 -11.61
CA PHE A 25 -11.46 14.57 -10.60
C PHE A 25 -10.51 15.72 -10.96
N PRO A 26 -11.01 16.93 -11.23
CA PRO A 26 -10.22 18.05 -11.74
C PRO A 26 -9.57 18.82 -10.59
N PHE A 27 -8.84 18.13 -9.71
CA PHE A 27 -8.03 18.83 -8.72
C PHE A 27 -6.62 19.00 -9.25
N ASP A 28 -6.11 20.23 -9.12
CA ASP A 28 -4.68 20.50 -9.21
C ASP A 28 -3.96 19.59 -8.19
N ILE A 29 -2.88 18.94 -8.61
CA ILE A 29 -2.15 17.97 -7.79
C ILE A 29 -1.50 18.65 -6.58
N GLU A 30 -1.10 19.91 -6.71
CA GLU A 30 -0.67 20.70 -5.55
C GLU A 30 -1.83 20.92 -4.58
N TYR A 31 -3.04 21.14 -5.09
CA TYR A 31 -4.24 21.28 -4.27
C TYR A 31 -4.66 19.96 -3.62
N PHE A 32 -4.50 18.82 -4.31
CA PHE A 32 -4.72 17.50 -3.72
C PHE A 32 -3.73 17.23 -2.57
N ILE A 33 -2.44 17.52 -2.76
CA ILE A 33 -1.42 17.38 -1.72
C ILE A 33 -1.68 18.34 -0.55
N LEU A 34 -2.12 19.57 -0.83
CA LEU A 34 -2.51 20.54 0.20
C LEU A 34 -3.75 20.11 0.98
N LEU A 35 -4.74 19.49 0.32
CA LEU A 35 -6.00 19.08 0.95
C LEU A 35 -5.92 17.73 1.67
N PHE A 36 -5.20 16.77 1.09
CA PHE A 36 -5.23 15.37 1.51
C PHE A 36 -3.86 14.84 1.96
N GLY A 37 -2.78 15.62 1.78
CA GLY A 37 -1.42 15.19 2.03
C GLY A 37 -0.84 14.37 0.87
N GLY A 38 0.48 14.47 0.66
CA GLY A 38 1.26 13.52 -0.17
C GLY A 38 1.90 12.41 0.67
N GLY A 39 2.68 11.52 0.08
CA GLY A 39 3.51 10.51 0.73
C GLY A 39 4.83 11.01 1.34
N SER A 40 5.12 12.31 1.29
CA SER A 40 6.35 12.89 1.88
C SER A 40 6.44 12.68 3.40
N VAL A 41 7.67 12.59 3.91
CA VAL A 41 7.99 12.47 5.35
C VAL A 41 7.42 13.65 6.15
N ILE A 42 6.85 13.38 7.33
CA ILE A 42 6.44 14.41 8.29
C ILE A 42 7.70 15.00 8.94
N GLU A 43 7.85 16.31 8.83
CA GLU A 43 8.93 17.07 9.49
C GLU A 43 8.86 16.91 11.02
N LYS A 44 10.01 16.65 11.67
CA LYS A 44 10.11 16.35 13.10
C LYS A 44 9.48 17.46 13.97
N GLU A 45 9.56 18.72 13.54
CA GLU A 45 9.09 19.89 14.31
C GLU A 45 7.56 20.04 14.27
N LYS A 46 6.89 19.41 13.30
CA LYS A 46 5.44 19.45 13.11
C LYS A 46 4.74 18.17 13.60
N ALA A 47 5.52 17.15 13.92
CA ALA A 47 5.05 15.83 14.30
C ALA A 47 4.32 15.81 15.64
N ILE A 48 3.10 15.26 15.64
CA ILE A 48 2.42 14.78 16.86
C ILE A 48 2.92 13.37 17.12
N THR A 49 3.49 13.16 18.31
CA THR A 49 4.02 11.87 18.79
C THR A 49 3.36 11.40 20.09
N ASP A 50 2.40 12.16 20.62
CA ASP A 50 1.64 11.79 21.81
C ASP A 50 0.75 10.55 21.51
N PRO A 51 0.95 9.42 22.21
CA PRO A 51 0.21 8.20 21.92
C PRO A 51 -1.31 8.35 22.08
N THR A 52 -1.76 9.17 23.03
CA THR A 52 -3.21 9.34 23.29
C THR A 52 -3.88 10.06 22.14
N GLN A 53 -3.31 11.15 21.66
CA GLN A 53 -3.81 11.89 20.49
C GLN A 53 -3.83 11.01 19.24
N ILE A 54 -2.78 10.21 19.03
CA ILE A 54 -2.71 9.30 17.89
C ILE A 54 -3.77 8.19 18.00
N SER A 55 -3.94 7.58 19.18
CA SER A 55 -4.98 6.56 19.39
C SER A 55 -6.38 7.12 19.13
N SER A 56 -6.71 8.29 19.68
CA SER A 56 -8.01 8.94 19.41
C SER A 56 -8.22 9.24 17.92
N PHE A 57 -7.18 9.69 17.22
CA PHE A 57 -7.25 9.90 15.77
C PHE A 57 -7.53 8.58 15.02
N ILE A 58 -6.88 7.47 15.38
CA ILE A 58 -7.09 6.17 14.73
C ILE A 58 -8.50 5.64 14.98
N GLU A 59 -9.02 5.79 16.20
CA GLU A 59 -10.38 5.35 16.58
C GLU A 59 -11.49 6.01 15.76
N GLU A 60 -11.30 7.27 15.34
CA GLU A 60 -12.23 7.98 14.45
C GLU A 60 -12.28 7.37 13.04
N HIS A 61 -11.29 6.54 12.68
CA HIS A 61 -11.14 5.91 11.38
C HIS A 61 -11.36 4.39 11.42
N ASN A 62 -12.17 3.92 12.37
CA ASN A 62 -12.60 2.52 12.40
C ASN A 62 -13.26 2.08 11.09
N GLY A 63 -12.82 0.96 10.53
CA GLY A 63 -13.33 0.44 9.27
C GLY A 63 -12.45 -0.62 8.64
N ILE A 64 -12.97 -1.19 7.56
CA ILE A 64 -12.26 -2.16 6.73
C ILE A 64 -11.93 -1.50 5.39
N TYR A 65 -10.67 -1.57 4.99
CA TYR A 65 -10.12 -0.81 3.88
C TYR A 65 -9.68 -1.73 2.76
N TYR A 66 -10.28 -1.55 1.58
CA TYR A 66 -10.04 -2.39 0.41
C TYR A 66 -9.38 -1.60 -0.71
N SER A 67 -8.40 -2.21 -1.36
CA SER A 67 -7.97 -1.82 -2.69
C SER A 67 -8.95 -2.37 -3.72
N LYS A 68 -9.02 -1.71 -4.87
CA LYS A 68 -9.87 -2.12 -5.99
C LYS A 68 -9.00 -2.35 -7.22
N TYR A 69 -9.09 -3.54 -7.79
CA TYR A 69 -8.39 -3.88 -9.02
C TYR A 69 -9.16 -3.42 -10.27
N GLU A 70 -8.50 -3.45 -11.43
CA GLU A 70 -9.10 -3.02 -12.71
C GLU A 70 -10.33 -3.84 -13.11
N ASP A 71 -10.44 -5.08 -12.64
CA ASP A 71 -11.60 -5.96 -12.86
C ASP A 71 -12.71 -5.76 -11.82
N GLU A 72 -12.65 -4.67 -11.05
CA GLU A 72 -13.56 -4.30 -9.96
C GLU A 72 -13.48 -5.22 -8.73
N SER A 73 -12.56 -6.18 -8.71
CA SER A 73 -12.38 -7.03 -7.55
C SER A 73 -11.75 -6.28 -6.38
N LEU A 74 -12.17 -6.65 -5.17
CA LEU A 74 -11.74 -6.01 -3.94
C LEU A 74 -10.70 -6.86 -3.21
N ASP A 75 -9.63 -6.21 -2.76
CA ASP A 75 -8.58 -6.80 -1.96
C ASP A 75 -8.51 -6.15 -0.60
N LEU A 76 -8.63 -6.96 0.46
CA LEU A 76 -8.57 -6.47 1.83
C LEU A 76 -7.13 -6.02 2.12
N ARG A 77 -6.94 -4.72 2.35
CA ARG A 77 -5.61 -4.17 2.67
C ARG A 77 -5.42 -4.00 4.16
N TYR A 78 -6.35 -3.33 4.84
CA TYR A 78 -6.24 -3.04 6.26
C TYR A 78 -7.58 -3.12 6.98
N ILE A 79 -7.52 -3.45 8.27
CA ILE A 79 -8.62 -3.31 9.22
C ILE A 79 -8.16 -2.33 10.29
N ILE A 80 -8.91 -1.26 10.51
CA ILE A 80 -8.73 -0.35 11.64
C ILE A 80 -9.85 -0.61 12.62
N GLU A 81 -9.50 -1.04 13.82
CA GLU A 81 -10.47 -1.33 14.87
C GLU A 81 -9.93 -0.89 16.24
N ASN A 82 -10.66 0.03 16.87
CA ASN A 82 -10.22 0.83 18.00
C ASN A 82 -8.96 1.63 17.63
N ASP A 83 -7.88 1.49 18.39
CA ASP A 83 -6.60 2.19 18.15
C ASP A 83 -5.58 1.32 17.38
N LYS A 84 -6.05 0.21 16.80
CA LYS A 84 -5.21 -0.80 16.15
C LYS A 84 -5.45 -0.86 14.65
N ILE A 85 -4.36 -1.17 13.94
CA ILE A 85 -4.34 -1.35 12.49
C ILE A 85 -3.82 -2.74 12.22
N TYR A 86 -4.54 -3.52 11.42
CA TYR A 86 -4.16 -4.86 11.00
C TYR A 86 -4.04 -4.90 9.49
N THR A 87 -3.10 -5.69 8.96
CA THR A 87 -3.06 -6.01 7.52
C THR A 87 -4.22 -6.94 7.14
N GLY A 88 -4.50 -7.09 5.85
CA GLY A 88 -5.49 -8.04 5.36
C GLY A 88 -5.22 -9.51 5.68
N TYR A 89 -4.01 -9.83 6.17
CA TYR A 89 -3.64 -11.15 6.68
C TYR A 89 -3.86 -11.31 8.20
N GLY A 90 -4.38 -10.28 8.87
CA GLY A 90 -4.65 -10.28 10.32
C GLY A 90 -3.45 -9.94 11.20
N THR A 91 -2.31 -9.53 10.61
CA THR A 91 -1.12 -9.13 11.38
C THR A 91 -1.26 -7.68 11.84
N GLU A 92 -1.08 -7.43 13.13
CA GLU A 92 -1.08 -6.06 13.68
C GLU A 92 0.12 -5.26 13.13
N VAL A 93 -0.14 -4.07 12.62
CA VAL A 93 0.89 -3.13 12.14
C VAL A 93 1.47 -2.40 13.36
N THR A 94 2.58 -2.91 13.86
CA THR A 94 3.30 -2.34 15.01
C THR A 94 4.47 -1.49 14.53
N GLY A 95 4.61 -0.27 15.04
CA GLY A 95 5.72 0.63 14.68
C GLY A 95 5.63 1.96 15.40
N THR A 96 6.63 2.81 15.21
CA THR A 96 6.62 4.19 15.70
C THR A 96 5.64 5.00 14.87
N ARG A 97 4.65 5.60 15.53
CA ARG A 97 3.57 6.36 14.88
C ARG A 97 3.84 7.86 15.01
N THR A 98 3.67 8.58 13.90
CA THR A 98 3.79 10.03 13.83
C THR A 98 2.60 10.59 13.06
N LEU A 99 1.94 11.61 13.61
CA LEU A 99 0.75 12.21 13.01
C LEU A 99 1.00 13.69 12.66
N PHE A 100 0.47 14.13 11.52
CA PHE A 100 0.37 15.55 11.19
C PHE A 100 -0.88 15.79 10.33
N GLY A 101 -1.85 16.54 10.86
CA GLY A 101 -3.14 16.73 10.21
C GLY A 101 -3.85 15.39 9.98
N THR A 102 -4.12 15.05 8.72
CA THR A 102 -4.74 13.78 8.31
C THR A 102 -3.74 12.69 7.94
N LYS A 103 -2.44 12.95 8.07
CA LYS A 103 -1.37 12.02 7.70
C LYS A 103 -0.85 11.28 8.91
N LEU A 104 -1.01 9.96 8.92
CA LEU A 104 -0.38 9.05 9.87
C LEU A 104 0.79 8.33 9.18
N GLN A 105 1.98 8.46 9.73
CA GLN A 105 3.15 7.69 9.33
C GLN A 105 3.46 6.63 10.37
N ILE A 106 3.75 5.41 9.90
CA ILE A 106 4.16 4.29 10.74
C ILE A 106 5.50 3.80 10.25
N TYR A 107 6.53 3.99 11.05
CA TYR A 107 7.89 3.51 10.80
C TYR A 107 8.11 2.19 11.54
N ILE A 108 8.56 1.18 10.80
CA ILE A 108 8.88 -0.15 11.32
C ILE A 108 10.37 -0.40 11.05
N PRO A 109 11.21 -0.50 12.10
CA PRO A 109 12.61 -0.81 11.90
C PRO A 109 12.80 -2.26 11.45
N GLY A 110 13.73 -2.45 10.52
CA GLY A 110 14.18 -3.78 10.10
C GLY A 110 14.87 -4.53 11.24
N LYS A 111 14.96 -5.86 11.12
CA LYS A 111 15.59 -6.70 12.13
C LYS A 111 17.08 -6.41 12.23
N THR A 112 17.56 -6.17 13.44
CA THR A 112 18.99 -5.90 13.70
C THR A 112 19.82 -7.17 13.87
N THR A 113 19.18 -8.29 14.24
CA THR A 113 19.85 -9.59 14.48
C THR A 113 18.97 -10.74 14.02
N GLY A 114 19.58 -11.73 13.36
CA GLY A 114 18.83 -12.84 12.74
C GLY A 114 17.99 -12.38 11.53
N GLY A 115 17.43 -13.34 10.80
CA GLY A 115 16.62 -13.05 9.60
C GLY A 115 17.40 -13.00 8.30
N SER A 116 16.66 -12.98 7.20
CA SER A 116 17.19 -12.83 5.84
C SER A 116 17.69 -11.40 5.61
N GLY A 117 18.29 -11.11 4.45
CA GLY A 117 18.61 -9.74 4.05
C GLY A 117 17.34 -8.90 3.97
N TYR A 118 16.29 -9.43 3.35
CA TYR A 118 15.00 -8.75 3.19
C TYR A 118 14.40 -8.29 4.53
N ASP A 119 14.47 -9.12 5.56
CA ASP A 119 14.00 -8.82 6.93
C ASP A 119 14.70 -7.62 7.59
N LYS A 120 15.83 -7.16 7.04
CA LYS A 120 16.62 -6.04 7.58
C LYS A 120 16.21 -4.70 7.00
N ASN A 121 15.34 -4.68 5.99
CA ASN A 121 14.81 -3.45 5.45
C ASN A 121 13.92 -2.76 6.48
N ASP A 122 14.06 -1.45 6.61
CA ASP A 122 13.06 -0.64 7.30
C ASP A 122 11.85 -0.43 6.37
N GLU A 123 10.67 -0.32 6.97
CA GLU A 123 9.43 -0.03 6.26
C GLU A 123 8.81 1.26 6.79
N MET A 124 8.18 2.04 5.90
CA MET A 124 7.31 3.12 6.31
C MET A 124 6.03 3.15 5.49
N PHE A 125 4.92 3.19 6.21
CA PHE A 125 3.59 3.38 5.65
C PHE A 125 3.14 4.79 5.93
N THR A 126 2.65 5.49 4.90
CA THR A 126 1.99 6.79 5.06
C THR A 126 0.51 6.64 4.69
N PHE A 127 -0.35 6.77 5.70
CA PHE A 127 -1.80 6.76 5.57
C PHE A 127 -2.30 8.20 5.55
N ASN A 128 -2.84 8.66 4.43
CA ASN A 128 -3.53 9.94 4.34
C ASN A 128 -5.04 9.71 4.39
N PHE A 129 -5.67 10.12 5.49
CA PHE A 129 -7.10 9.96 5.71
C PHE A 129 -7.87 11.08 5.02
N ALA A 130 -8.69 10.73 4.04
CA ALA A 130 -9.50 11.68 3.30
C ALA A 130 -10.78 12.03 4.06
N THR A 131 -11.40 13.17 3.71
CA THR A 131 -12.66 13.63 4.32
C THR A 131 -13.85 12.70 4.06
N ASN A 132 -13.79 11.90 2.99
CA ASN A 132 -14.75 10.82 2.72
C ASN A 132 -14.43 9.52 3.46
N GLN A 133 -13.48 9.55 4.39
CA GLN A 133 -12.99 8.45 5.22
C GLN A 133 -12.23 7.34 4.47
N ASN A 134 -11.95 7.52 3.17
CA ASN A 134 -11.02 6.66 2.44
C ASN A 134 -9.57 6.95 2.84
N ILE A 135 -8.66 6.06 2.48
CA ILE A 135 -7.22 6.24 2.70
C ILE A 135 -6.51 6.35 1.35
N TYR A 136 -5.61 7.32 1.23
CA TYR A 136 -4.58 7.34 0.21
C TYR A 136 -3.28 6.83 0.83
N LEU A 137 -2.90 5.61 0.46
CA LEU A 137 -1.74 4.92 1.01
C LEU A 137 -0.52 5.18 0.13
N PHE A 138 0.59 5.52 0.79
CA PHE A 138 1.91 5.59 0.17
C PHE A 138 2.82 4.59 0.87
N ALA A 139 3.39 3.67 0.09
CA ALA A 139 4.44 2.78 0.55
C ALA A 139 5.79 3.45 0.31
N ASN A 140 6.45 3.86 1.39
CA ASN A 140 7.70 4.60 1.33
C ASN A 140 8.85 3.63 1.56
N ALA A 141 9.58 3.30 0.50
CA ALA A 141 10.81 2.54 0.63
C ALA A 141 11.86 3.35 1.42
N ILE A 142 12.61 2.67 2.29
CA ILE A 142 13.70 3.26 3.05
C ILE A 142 15.00 2.61 2.60
N PHE A 143 15.96 3.43 2.21
CA PHE A 143 17.27 2.99 1.77
C PHE A 143 18.31 3.25 2.86
N HIS A 144 19.02 2.19 3.22
CA HIS A 144 20.19 2.25 4.08
C HIS A 144 21.37 2.82 3.30
N LYS A 145 22.30 3.44 4.02
CA LYS A 145 23.49 4.07 3.45
C LYS A 145 24.74 3.24 3.73
N GLU A 146 25.60 3.11 2.75
CA GLU A 146 27.00 2.76 2.94
C GLU A 146 27.93 3.82 2.32
N THR A 147 29.21 3.77 2.66
CA THR A 147 30.21 4.68 2.06
C THR A 147 30.21 4.53 0.55
N TYR A 148 30.25 5.66 -0.16
CA TYR A 148 30.25 5.67 -1.61
C TYR A 148 31.39 4.81 -2.20
N ALA A 149 31.03 3.94 -3.13
CA ALA A 149 31.95 3.25 -4.00
C ALA A 149 31.31 3.06 -5.38
N ALA A 150 32.08 3.31 -6.46
CA ALA A 150 31.58 3.07 -7.80
C ALA A 150 31.08 1.62 -7.97
N LYS A 151 29.85 1.47 -8.48
CA LYS A 151 29.22 0.16 -8.72
C LYS A 151 29.07 -0.07 -10.22
N GLN A 152 29.28 -1.31 -10.66
CA GLN A 152 29.00 -1.71 -12.02
C GLN A 152 27.50 -1.55 -12.31
N GLY A 153 27.16 -0.93 -13.46
CA GLY A 153 25.79 -0.70 -13.88
C GLY A 153 25.16 0.60 -13.34
N TYR A 154 25.93 1.45 -12.65
CA TYR A 154 25.47 2.75 -12.13
C TYR A 154 26.36 3.88 -12.66
N ASN A 155 26.40 4.06 -13.97
CA ASN A 155 27.21 5.08 -14.63
C ASN A 155 26.38 6.27 -15.12
N TYR A 156 25.05 6.10 -15.22
CA TYR A 156 24.14 7.15 -15.66
C TYR A 156 24.06 8.27 -14.64
N LYS A 157 24.50 9.46 -15.04
CA LYS A 157 24.47 10.68 -14.22
C LYS A 157 23.10 11.32 -14.28
N ILE A 158 22.56 11.66 -13.12
CA ILE A 158 21.32 12.43 -13.00
C ILE A 158 21.64 13.90 -12.81
N GLY A 159 21.34 14.70 -13.83
CA GLY A 159 21.68 16.12 -13.84
C GLY A 159 23.16 16.42 -13.58
N GLU A 160 23.43 17.67 -13.24
CA GLU A 160 24.75 18.13 -12.81
C GLU A 160 24.98 17.84 -11.32
N ALA A 161 26.25 17.83 -10.89
CA ALA A 161 26.60 17.69 -9.49
C ALA A 161 26.04 18.85 -8.65
N ILE A 162 25.56 18.54 -7.44
CA ILE A 162 24.96 19.51 -6.53
C ILE A 162 25.81 19.60 -5.26
N GLU A 163 26.34 20.79 -4.95
CA GLU A 163 27.26 21.01 -3.83
C GLU A 163 26.69 20.53 -2.48
N GLU A 164 25.41 20.80 -2.23
CA GLU A 164 24.72 20.40 -1.00
C GLU A 164 24.62 18.88 -0.82
N LEU A 165 24.76 18.08 -1.89
CA LEU A 165 24.70 16.62 -1.82
C LEU A 165 25.99 15.98 -1.31
N LYS A 166 27.10 16.72 -1.22
CA LYS A 166 28.38 16.16 -0.70
C LYS A 166 28.24 15.63 0.72
N GLN A 167 27.45 16.30 1.57
CA GLN A 167 27.19 15.84 2.95
C GLN A 167 26.40 14.52 2.99
N TYR A 168 25.64 14.23 1.92
CA TYR A 168 24.85 13.02 1.76
C TYR A 168 25.54 11.96 0.90
N SER A 169 26.84 12.09 0.64
CA SER A 169 27.59 11.10 -0.14
C SER A 169 27.46 9.70 0.47
N GLY A 170 27.17 8.72 -0.39
CA GLY A 170 26.94 7.33 -0.01
C GLY A 170 26.21 6.55 -1.08
N ASP A 171 26.21 5.23 -0.93
CA ASP A 171 25.44 4.30 -1.75
C ASP A 171 24.17 3.91 -0.99
N TYR A 172 23.01 4.25 -1.54
CA TYR A 172 21.72 4.03 -0.88
C TYR A 172 21.06 2.76 -1.41
N TYR A 173 20.79 1.81 -0.53
CA TYR A 173 20.36 0.46 -0.90
C TYR A 173 19.23 -0.09 -0.02
N TYR A 174 18.56 -1.11 -0.55
CA TYR A 174 17.70 -2.03 0.20
C TYR A 174 18.09 -3.47 -0.14
N TYR A 175 17.64 -4.44 0.66
CA TYR A 175 17.78 -5.87 0.36
C TYR A 175 16.58 -6.36 -0.46
N ASP A 176 16.85 -7.01 -1.59
CA ASP A 176 15.81 -7.64 -2.41
C ASP A 176 15.38 -9.00 -1.83
N TYR A 177 14.37 -9.62 -2.42
CA TYR A 177 13.84 -10.93 -1.99
C TYR A 177 14.87 -12.06 -2.03
N ASP A 178 15.93 -11.91 -2.83
CA ASP A 178 17.06 -12.84 -2.91
C ASP A 178 18.20 -12.52 -1.92
N ASP A 179 17.94 -11.62 -0.97
CA ASP A 179 18.87 -11.12 0.04
C ASP A 179 20.07 -10.34 -0.52
N THR A 180 20.05 -9.97 -1.80
CA THR A 180 21.09 -9.12 -2.40
C THR A 180 20.80 -7.64 -2.17
N LYS A 181 21.85 -6.84 -1.96
CA LYS A 181 21.73 -5.38 -1.93
C LYS A 181 21.40 -4.87 -3.34
N LYS A 182 20.31 -4.13 -3.46
CA LYS A 182 19.97 -3.34 -4.65
C LYS A 182 20.15 -1.88 -4.33
N TYR A 183 20.97 -1.19 -5.10
CA TYR A 183 21.21 0.23 -4.92
C TYR A 183 20.18 1.00 -5.71
N TYR A 184 19.62 2.02 -5.09
CA TYR A 184 18.63 2.87 -5.73
C TYR A 184 19.29 4.13 -6.30
N ILE A 185 20.08 4.85 -5.47
CA ILE A 185 20.93 5.95 -5.92
C ILE A 185 22.32 5.83 -5.29
N LEU A 186 23.34 6.29 -6.01
CA LEU A 186 24.69 6.53 -5.47
C LEU A 186 24.97 8.03 -5.53
N ILE A 187 25.58 8.58 -4.48
CA ILE A 187 25.99 9.98 -4.42
C ILE A 187 27.48 10.05 -4.12
N ASP A 188 28.27 10.51 -5.09
CA ASP A 188 29.71 10.62 -4.91
C ASP A 188 30.12 11.83 -4.04
N THR A 189 31.40 11.91 -3.71
CA THR A 189 31.96 12.97 -2.87
C THR A 189 31.98 14.36 -3.53
N SER A 190 31.66 14.44 -4.82
CA SER A 190 31.46 15.70 -5.54
C SER A 190 30.00 16.16 -5.53
N GLY A 191 29.07 15.32 -5.06
CA GLY A 191 27.64 15.57 -5.08
C GLY A 191 26.96 15.15 -6.38
N GLN A 192 27.62 14.33 -7.21
CA GLN A 192 27.02 13.75 -8.42
C GLN A 192 26.16 12.54 -8.06
N ILE A 193 24.95 12.50 -8.61
CA ILE A 193 24.01 11.38 -8.47
C ILE A 193 24.20 10.40 -9.63
N TYR A 194 24.23 9.10 -9.30
CA TYR A 194 24.23 7.99 -10.25
C TYR A 194 23.08 7.04 -9.97
N ILE A 195 22.44 6.52 -11.02
CA ILE A 195 21.39 5.51 -10.92
C ILE A 195 21.59 4.40 -11.94
N ASP A 196 20.80 3.33 -11.81
CA ASP A 196 20.90 2.11 -12.64
C ASP A 196 20.78 2.42 -14.15
N ASP A 197 21.81 2.03 -14.90
CA ASP A 197 21.92 2.19 -16.36
C ASP A 197 20.75 1.51 -17.10
N ASN A 198 20.14 0.48 -16.53
CA ASN A 198 19.04 -0.26 -17.12
C ASN A 198 17.73 0.55 -17.19
N LEU A 199 17.62 1.67 -16.46
CA LEU A 199 16.41 2.51 -16.49
C LEU A 199 16.18 3.20 -17.84
N SER A 200 17.17 3.18 -18.75
CA SER A 200 17.04 3.65 -20.13
C SER A 200 16.52 5.10 -20.20
N ILE A 201 17.30 6.03 -19.65
CA ILE A 201 16.89 7.43 -19.45
C ILE A 201 17.43 8.32 -20.56
N THR A 202 16.56 9.18 -21.11
CA THR A 202 16.91 10.11 -22.19
C THR A 202 17.16 11.54 -21.72
N TYR A 203 16.50 11.95 -20.64
CA TYR A 203 16.63 13.26 -20.04
C TYR A 203 16.47 13.14 -18.53
N SER A 204 17.28 13.89 -17.76
CA SER A 204 17.15 13.93 -16.31
C SER A 204 17.58 15.28 -15.73
N THR A 205 17.00 15.62 -14.57
CA THR A 205 17.38 16.75 -13.73
C THR A 205 17.27 16.37 -12.26
N ALA A 206 18.02 17.06 -11.42
CA ALA A 206 17.91 16.95 -9.97
C ALA A 206 17.96 18.34 -9.33
N SER A 207 17.31 18.46 -8.18
CA SER A 207 17.38 19.63 -7.31
C SER A 207 17.20 19.18 -5.87
N ILE A 208 17.77 19.91 -4.92
CA ILE A 208 17.58 19.66 -3.50
C ILE A 208 17.09 20.94 -2.82
N LYS A 209 16.18 20.79 -1.87
CA LYS A 209 15.72 21.87 -1.00
C LYS A 209 15.24 21.27 0.32
N ASN A 210 15.65 21.86 1.44
CA ASN A 210 15.23 21.41 2.79
C ASN A 210 15.38 19.90 2.98
N GLU A 211 16.55 19.35 2.62
CA GLU A 211 16.85 17.90 2.75
C GLU A 211 16.00 16.97 1.86
N VAL A 212 15.21 17.54 0.93
CA VAL A 212 14.43 16.79 -0.06
C VAL A 212 15.09 16.89 -1.43
N LEU A 213 15.62 15.77 -1.91
CA LEU A 213 16.11 15.60 -3.27
C LEU A 213 14.93 15.28 -4.20
N THR A 214 14.68 16.17 -5.16
CA THR A 214 13.75 15.94 -6.25
C THR A 214 14.52 15.53 -7.50
N ILE A 215 14.26 14.33 -8.00
CA ILE A 215 14.79 13.82 -9.27
C ILE A 215 13.66 13.79 -10.29
N THR A 216 13.91 14.27 -11.50
CA THR A 216 12.99 14.14 -12.64
C THR A 216 13.72 13.49 -13.80
N TYR A 217 13.09 12.52 -14.46
CA TYR A 217 13.67 11.89 -15.64
C TYR A 217 12.63 11.36 -16.62
N THR A 218 13.02 11.17 -17.88
CA THR A 218 12.18 10.56 -18.92
C THR A 218 12.81 9.26 -19.40
N LYS A 219 12.03 8.17 -19.40
CA LYS A 219 12.45 6.88 -19.95
C LYS A 219 12.31 6.86 -21.48
N ILE A 220 13.09 6.02 -22.15
CA ILE A 220 12.83 5.66 -23.56
C ILE A 220 11.38 5.18 -23.67
N GLY A 221 10.63 5.76 -24.62
CA GLY A 221 9.18 5.56 -24.74
C GLY A 221 8.32 6.71 -24.21
N GLY A 222 8.93 7.72 -23.56
CA GLY A 222 8.29 9.00 -23.25
C GLY A 222 7.65 9.11 -21.86
N THR A 223 7.71 8.06 -21.04
CA THR A 223 7.22 8.11 -19.65
C THR A 223 8.07 9.06 -18.82
N LYS A 224 7.44 10.10 -18.30
CA LYS A 224 8.06 11.06 -17.37
C LYS A 224 7.89 10.58 -15.93
N ILE A 225 8.95 10.67 -15.16
CA ILE A 225 8.99 10.31 -13.75
C ILE A 225 9.51 11.51 -12.96
N LYS A 226 8.84 11.86 -11.87
CA LYS A 226 9.35 12.78 -10.83
C LYS A 226 9.31 12.05 -9.49
N GLN A 227 10.36 12.14 -8.69
CA GLN A 227 10.49 11.46 -7.41
C GLN A 227 11.06 12.40 -6.37
N GLU A 228 10.51 12.36 -5.16
CA GLU A 228 11.04 13.02 -3.97
C GLU A 228 11.73 11.98 -3.09
N LEU A 229 12.91 12.33 -2.59
CA LEU A 229 13.73 11.50 -1.72
C LEU A 229 14.16 12.36 -0.53
N HIS A 230 13.80 11.94 0.67
CA HIS A 230 14.05 12.67 1.90
C HIS A 230 15.29 12.11 2.58
N PHE A 231 16.32 12.93 2.78
CA PHE A 231 17.41 12.57 3.66
C PHE A 231 16.92 12.66 5.11
N TYR A 232 17.09 11.58 5.86
CA TYR A 232 16.67 11.51 7.25
C TYR A 232 17.68 10.70 8.04
N ASP A 233 18.46 11.39 8.87
CA ASP A 233 19.64 10.82 9.53
C ASP A 233 20.57 10.14 8.49
N ASP A 234 20.97 8.88 8.67
CA ASP A 234 21.78 8.12 7.70
C ASP A 234 20.95 7.29 6.70
N LYS A 235 19.71 7.70 6.43
CA LYS A 235 18.80 7.00 5.52
C LYS A 235 18.27 7.94 4.45
N LEU A 236 17.82 7.32 3.35
CA LEU A 236 17.08 7.99 2.30
C LEU A 236 15.69 7.38 2.24
N ILE A 237 14.67 8.21 2.41
CA ILE A 237 13.29 7.76 2.45
C ILE A 237 12.60 8.22 1.17
N PHE A 238 12.00 7.27 0.46
CA PHE A 238 11.20 7.57 -0.72
C PHE A 238 9.96 8.37 -0.32
N GLY A 239 9.71 9.51 -0.97
CA GLY A 239 8.57 10.40 -0.74
C GLY A 239 7.50 10.22 -1.82
N ASN A 240 7.01 11.33 -2.36
CA ASN A 240 6.07 11.30 -3.49
C ASN A 240 6.76 10.84 -4.78
N SER A 241 5.98 10.17 -5.63
CA SER A 241 6.35 9.87 -7.01
C SER A 241 5.24 10.28 -7.95
N TRP A 242 5.61 10.80 -9.12
CA TRP A 242 4.69 11.12 -10.20
C TRP A 242 5.09 10.40 -11.47
N ILE A 243 4.10 9.86 -12.18
CA ILE A 243 4.26 9.28 -13.52
C ILE A 243 3.39 10.10 -14.47
N ASN A 244 4.00 10.66 -15.51
CA ASN A 244 3.32 11.57 -16.44
C ASN A 244 2.50 12.64 -15.72
N ASP A 245 3.18 13.27 -14.74
CA ASP A 245 2.63 14.32 -13.87
C ASP A 245 1.50 13.86 -12.94
N GLN A 246 1.16 12.56 -12.87
CA GLN A 246 0.15 12.03 -11.94
C GLN A 246 0.79 11.47 -10.67
N LEU A 247 0.37 11.94 -9.50
CA LEU A 247 0.84 11.42 -8.20
C LEU A 247 0.47 9.95 -8.07
N GLN A 248 1.42 9.13 -7.63
CA GLN A 248 1.25 7.70 -7.43
C GLN A 248 0.90 7.41 -5.96
N TYR A 249 -0.21 6.71 -5.75
CA TYR A 249 -0.70 6.25 -4.45
C TYR A 249 -1.63 5.05 -4.65
N GLU A 250 -1.88 4.30 -3.59
CA GLU A 250 -2.95 3.30 -3.56
C GLU A 250 -4.20 3.89 -2.88
N ALA A 251 -5.34 3.87 -3.56
CA ALA A 251 -6.60 4.33 -3.00
C ALA A 251 -7.33 3.18 -2.30
N LEU A 252 -7.64 3.35 -1.02
CA LEU A 252 -8.36 2.37 -0.22
C LEU A 252 -9.76 2.87 0.12
N THR A 253 -10.76 2.09 -0.26
CA THR A 253 -12.16 2.38 0.03
C THR A 253 -12.55 1.83 1.40
N ARG A 254 -13.16 2.67 2.24
CA ARG A 254 -13.65 2.28 3.57
C ARG A 254 -15.00 1.56 3.50
N TYR A 255 -15.12 0.51 4.31
CA TYR A 255 -16.34 -0.23 4.62
C TYR A 255 -16.48 -0.44 6.13
N ASP A 256 -17.65 -0.88 6.56
CA ASP A 256 -17.96 -1.03 7.99
C ASP A 256 -17.28 -2.27 8.61
N LEU A 257 -17.11 -2.25 9.93
CA LEU A 257 -16.56 -3.39 10.66
C LEU A 257 -17.57 -4.55 10.77
N PHE A 258 -17.05 -5.78 10.84
CA PHE A 258 -17.88 -6.98 11.07
C PHE A 258 -18.31 -7.15 12.53
N THR A 259 -17.53 -6.61 13.46
CA THR A 259 -17.64 -6.84 14.91
C THR A 259 -19.04 -6.65 15.50
N PRO A 260 -19.85 -5.65 15.09
CA PRO A 260 -21.23 -5.53 15.57
C PRO A 260 -22.12 -6.75 15.27
N TYR A 261 -21.73 -7.58 14.30
CA TYR A 261 -22.49 -8.72 13.79
C TYR A 261 -21.87 -10.07 14.15
N ASN A 262 -20.85 -10.10 15.02
CA ASN A 262 -20.18 -11.32 15.45
C ASN A 262 -21.17 -12.39 15.95
N GLY A 263 -21.03 -13.61 15.45
CA GLY A 263 -21.92 -14.72 15.79
C GLY A 263 -21.97 -15.82 14.74
N THR A 264 -22.67 -16.89 15.09
CA THR A 264 -23.00 -17.99 14.18
C THR A 264 -24.50 -17.95 13.93
N TYR A 265 -24.91 -17.93 12.66
CA TYR A 265 -26.30 -17.86 12.25
C TYR A 265 -26.64 -19.09 11.44
N THR A 266 -27.70 -19.81 11.81
CA THR A 266 -28.09 -21.07 11.18
C THR A 266 -29.53 -21.06 10.68
N GLY A 267 -29.77 -21.66 9.52
CA GLY A 267 -31.09 -21.84 8.94
C GLY A 267 -31.16 -23.07 8.05
N LYS A 268 -32.33 -23.33 7.46
CA LYS A 268 -32.56 -24.44 6.54
C LYS A 268 -33.00 -23.95 5.17
N ASP A 269 -32.42 -24.54 4.14
CA ASP A 269 -32.86 -24.46 2.75
C ASP A 269 -33.31 -25.85 2.31
N GLY A 270 -34.61 -26.13 2.47
CA GLY A 270 -35.13 -27.48 2.40
C GLY A 270 -34.51 -28.38 3.49
N THR A 271 -33.76 -29.39 3.08
CA THR A 271 -33.06 -30.33 3.98
C THR A 271 -31.63 -29.90 4.32
N THR A 272 -31.08 -28.90 3.62
CA THR A 272 -29.71 -28.44 3.79
C THR A 272 -29.63 -27.41 4.91
N THR A 273 -28.75 -27.63 5.89
CA THR A 273 -28.42 -26.64 6.90
C THR A 273 -27.42 -25.63 6.34
N ILE A 274 -27.73 -24.34 6.45
CA ILE A 274 -26.85 -23.24 6.09
C ILE A 274 -26.37 -22.57 7.36
N THR A 275 -25.06 -22.38 7.47
CA THR A 275 -24.41 -21.73 8.61
C THR A 275 -23.51 -20.59 8.11
N LEU A 276 -23.78 -19.38 8.58
CA LEU A 276 -22.91 -18.21 8.44
C LEU A 276 -22.20 -17.99 9.77
N THR A 277 -20.88 -17.89 9.77
CA THR A 277 -20.10 -17.43 10.94
C THR A 277 -19.45 -16.10 10.62
N VAL A 278 -19.65 -15.14 11.50
CA VAL A 278 -19.09 -13.79 11.44
C VAL A 278 -18.17 -13.61 12.65
N ALA A 279 -16.91 -13.30 12.40
CA ALA A 279 -15.92 -12.84 13.35
C ALA A 279 -15.22 -11.57 12.81
N SER A 280 -14.46 -10.87 13.66
CA SER A 280 -13.76 -9.63 13.29
C SER A 280 -12.75 -9.81 12.15
N ASP A 281 -12.10 -10.98 12.08
CA ASP A 281 -11.05 -11.31 11.12
C ASP A 281 -11.45 -12.41 10.13
N LYS A 282 -12.62 -13.02 10.32
CA LYS A 282 -13.00 -14.23 9.59
C LYS A 282 -14.50 -14.33 9.35
N ILE A 283 -14.85 -14.53 8.07
CA ILE A 283 -16.20 -14.85 7.63
C ILE A 283 -16.19 -16.24 7.01
N THR A 284 -17.17 -17.08 7.33
CA THR A 284 -17.35 -18.38 6.68
C THR A 284 -18.82 -18.66 6.39
N LEU A 285 -19.08 -19.29 5.23
CA LEU A 285 -20.40 -19.75 4.83
C LEU A 285 -20.34 -21.24 4.50
N SER A 286 -21.16 -22.06 5.15
CA SER A 286 -21.09 -23.54 5.03
C SER A 286 -21.36 -24.08 3.62
N THR A 287 -21.99 -23.30 2.76
CA THR A 287 -22.25 -23.66 1.36
C THR A 287 -21.07 -23.36 0.44
N LEU A 288 -20.05 -22.65 0.93
CA LEU A 288 -18.80 -22.39 0.21
C LEU A 288 -17.74 -23.36 0.70
N THR A 289 -17.02 -23.96 -0.23
CA THR A 289 -15.94 -24.89 0.05
C THR A 289 -14.63 -24.15 0.31
N ARG A 290 -13.60 -24.85 0.77
CA ARG A 290 -12.24 -24.28 0.94
C ARG A 290 -11.61 -23.76 -0.36
N TYR A 291 -12.17 -24.12 -1.51
CA TYR A 291 -11.69 -23.70 -2.83
C TYR A 291 -12.44 -22.47 -3.36
N ASP A 292 -13.53 -22.09 -2.70
CA ASP A 292 -14.31 -20.91 -3.05
C ASP A 292 -13.72 -19.71 -2.30
N THR A 293 -12.94 -18.90 -3.01
CA THR A 293 -12.42 -17.63 -2.50
C THR A 293 -13.47 -16.55 -2.65
N PHE A 294 -13.65 -15.73 -1.63
CA PHE A 294 -14.58 -14.60 -1.67
C PHE A 294 -14.03 -13.40 -0.88
N THR A 295 -14.45 -12.20 -1.26
CA THR A 295 -14.16 -10.98 -0.50
C THR A 295 -15.42 -10.57 0.28
N PRO A 296 -15.40 -10.62 1.63
CA PRO A 296 -16.51 -10.12 2.44
C PRO A 296 -16.50 -8.59 2.44
N VAL A 297 -17.66 -7.95 2.44
CA VAL A 297 -17.82 -6.49 2.49
C VAL A 297 -19.03 -6.13 3.33
N MET A 298 -18.86 -5.23 4.31
CA MET A 298 -19.95 -4.75 5.15
C MET A 298 -20.35 -3.32 4.79
N LYS A 299 -21.65 -3.08 4.62
CA LYS A 299 -22.23 -1.74 4.47
C LYS A 299 -23.52 -1.63 5.28
N GLY A 300 -23.52 -0.79 6.31
CA GLY A 300 -24.57 -0.70 7.30
C GLY A 300 -24.78 -2.04 8.00
N ASN A 301 -25.95 -2.64 7.80
CA ASN A 301 -26.33 -3.97 8.29
C ASN A 301 -26.36 -5.04 7.19
N THR A 302 -25.66 -4.81 6.07
CA THR A 302 -25.58 -5.77 4.97
C THR A 302 -24.15 -6.26 4.77
N LEU A 303 -23.94 -7.57 4.89
CA LEU A 303 -22.72 -8.27 4.47
C LEU A 303 -22.93 -8.86 3.08
N THR A 304 -22.03 -8.55 2.15
CA THR A 304 -21.96 -9.21 0.85
C THR A 304 -20.66 -10.01 0.76
N LEU A 305 -20.74 -11.27 0.37
CA LEU A 305 -19.57 -12.06 -0.02
C LEU A 305 -19.47 -12.07 -1.54
N TYR A 306 -18.46 -11.41 -2.08
CA TYR A 306 -18.15 -11.39 -3.50
C TYR A 306 -17.29 -12.60 -3.86
N GLN A 307 -17.88 -13.60 -4.48
CA GLN A 307 -17.16 -14.76 -4.99
C GLN A 307 -16.76 -14.48 -6.44
N TYR A 308 -15.54 -13.96 -6.61
CA TYR A 308 -14.95 -13.68 -7.93
C TYR A 308 -14.55 -14.97 -8.65
N SER A 309 -14.71 -14.99 -9.97
CA SER A 309 -14.28 -16.11 -10.80
C SER A 309 -13.76 -15.60 -12.15
N SER A 310 -12.66 -16.18 -12.62
CA SER A 310 -12.15 -15.93 -13.98
C SER A 310 -12.94 -16.67 -15.07
N LYS A 311 -13.86 -17.57 -14.69
CA LYS A 311 -14.63 -18.41 -15.61
C LYS A 311 -16.12 -18.08 -15.65
N TYR A 312 -16.64 -17.56 -14.55
CA TYR A 312 -18.07 -17.31 -14.37
C TYR A 312 -18.28 -15.89 -13.84
N PRO A 313 -19.47 -15.31 -14.04
CA PRO A 313 -19.80 -14.03 -13.43
C PRO A 313 -19.61 -14.08 -11.91
N THR A 314 -19.20 -12.95 -11.33
CA THR A 314 -19.10 -12.78 -9.87
C THR A 314 -20.43 -13.13 -9.21
N LYS A 315 -20.38 -13.97 -8.18
CA LYS A 315 -21.55 -14.32 -7.37
C LYS A 315 -21.57 -13.49 -6.11
N GLU A 316 -22.75 -12.95 -5.80
CA GLU A 316 -22.97 -12.18 -4.58
C GLU A 316 -23.84 -12.96 -3.60
N HIS A 317 -23.28 -13.29 -2.44
CA HIS A 317 -24.02 -13.85 -1.32
C HIS A 317 -24.35 -12.71 -0.36
N LYS A 318 -25.63 -12.32 -0.27
CA LYS A 318 -26.04 -11.13 0.48
C LYS A 318 -26.76 -11.50 1.77
N PHE A 319 -26.30 -10.95 2.89
CA PHE A 319 -26.83 -11.19 4.23
C PHE A 319 -27.24 -9.86 4.85
N VAL A 320 -28.51 -9.71 5.20
CA VAL A 320 -29.03 -8.51 5.88
C VAL A 320 -29.33 -8.86 7.34
N PHE A 321 -28.63 -8.23 8.26
CA PHE A 321 -28.75 -8.44 9.71
C PHE A 321 -29.88 -7.60 10.30
N ASP A 322 -30.72 -8.23 11.10
CA ASP A 322 -31.76 -7.62 11.92
C ASP A 322 -31.79 -8.34 13.28
N ASN A 323 -31.06 -7.79 14.25
CA ASN A 323 -30.88 -8.38 15.57
C ASN A 323 -30.35 -9.83 15.50
N ASN A 324 -31.10 -10.81 16.01
CA ASN A 324 -30.75 -12.22 15.99
C ASN A 324 -31.16 -12.94 14.70
N LYS A 325 -31.67 -12.21 13.71
CA LYS A 325 -32.15 -12.75 12.43
C LYS A 325 -31.29 -12.22 11.28
N VAL A 326 -30.97 -13.09 10.33
CA VAL A 326 -30.26 -12.74 9.10
C VAL A 326 -31.05 -13.22 7.90
N THR A 327 -31.32 -12.32 6.96
CA THR A 327 -31.92 -12.65 5.68
C THR A 327 -30.81 -12.90 4.67
N TYR A 328 -30.66 -14.15 4.23
CA TYR A 328 -29.68 -14.55 3.23
C TYR A 328 -30.34 -14.65 1.84
N THR A 329 -29.91 -13.81 0.91
CA THR A 329 -30.27 -13.92 -0.51
C THR A 329 -29.15 -14.68 -1.24
N LYS A 330 -29.50 -15.85 -1.78
CA LYS A 330 -28.59 -16.68 -2.58
C LYS A 330 -28.29 -16.02 -3.93
N PRO A 331 -27.10 -16.24 -4.52
CA PRO A 331 -26.79 -15.77 -5.87
C PRO A 331 -27.69 -16.44 -6.93
N ASP A 332 -27.62 -15.97 -8.17
CA ASP A 332 -28.27 -16.58 -9.35
C ASP A 332 -29.80 -16.78 -9.21
N ASN A 333 -30.49 -15.88 -8.49
CA ASN A 333 -31.92 -16.00 -8.16
C ASN A 333 -32.28 -17.27 -7.37
N GLY A 334 -31.33 -17.82 -6.60
CA GLY A 334 -31.54 -19.05 -5.83
C GLY A 334 -32.59 -18.94 -4.71
N GLY A 335 -33.10 -17.74 -4.42
CA GLY A 335 -34.12 -17.48 -3.40
C GLY A 335 -33.55 -16.96 -2.08
N ILE A 336 -34.41 -16.89 -1.06
CA ILE A 336 -34.10 -16.30 0.25
C ILE A 336 -34.19 -17.38 1.33
N VAL A 337 -33.26 -17.35 2.29
CA VAL A 337 -33.22 -18.21 3.48
C VAL A 337 -33.11 -17.33 4.72
N ILE A 338 -33.82 -17.68 5.79
CA ILE A 338 -33.69 -17.00 7.09
C ILE A 338 -32.73 -17.81 7.97
N LEU A 339 -31.70 -17.15 8.47
CA LEU A 339 -30.76 -17.68 9.46
C LEU A 339 -31.04 -17.00 10.81
N ASN A 340 -30.92 -17.74 11.90
CA ASN A 340 -31.07 -17.22 13.26
C ASN A 340 -29.81 -17.49 14.07
N LYS A 341 -29.46 -16.56 14.95
CA LYS A 341 -28.29 -16.61 15.83
C LYS A 341 -28.38 -17.69 16.89
#